data_AF-A0A645F9N5-F1
#
_entry.id   AF-A0A645F9N5-F1
#
_cell.length_a   1.000
_cell.length_b   1.000
_cell.length_c   1.000
_cell.angle_alpha   90.00
_cell.angle_beta   90.00
_cell.angle_gamma   90.00
#
_symmetry.space_group_name_H-M   'P 1'
#
loop_
_entity.id
_entity.type
_entity.pdbx_description
1 polymer ?
#
loop_
_entity_poly.entity_id
_entity_poly.type
_entity_poly.pdbx_seq_one_letter_code
_entity_poly.pdbx_strand_id
1 'polypeptide(L)' 'MTFGAFVELAPGKDGLVHISKLADHRIEKVEDACKIGDMMWVKVTEIDEKGRVNLSHKDAVKEIEAKKAAGEPIK' A
#
# COMPACT_ATOMS: atom_id res chain seq x y z
N MET A 1 -16.18 1.33 -11.56
CA MET A 1 -15.46 0.15 -11.06
C MET A 1 -14.08 0.61 -10.58
N THR A 2 -13.99 1.11 -9.35
CA THR A 2 -12.74 1.56 -8.73
C THR A 2 -12.03 0.35 -8.13
N PHE A 3 -11.33 -0.41 -8.96
CA PHE A 3 -10.47 -1.48 -8.47
C PHE A 3 -9.15 -0.87 -8.01
N GLY A 4 -8.69 -1.27 -6.82
CA GLY A 4 -7.42 -0.83 -6.25
C GLY A 4 -6.22 -1.57 -6.87
N ALA A 5 -5.09 -1.57 -6.18
CA ALA A 5 -3.94 -2.41 -6.52
C ALA A 5 -3.94 -3.69 -5.68
N PHE A 6 -3.67 -4.84 -6.29
CA PHE A 6 -3.39 -6.06 -5.56
C PHE A 6 -1.88 -6.20 -5.35
N VAL A 7 -1.47 -6.51 -4.13
CA VAL A 7 -0.07 -6.65 -3.72
C VAL A 7 0.09 -7.99 -3.05
N GLU A 8 0.90 -8.87 -3.64
CA GLU A 8 1.28 -10.12 -2.99
C GLU A 8 2.33 -9.82 -1.90
N LEU A 9 2.00 -10.14 -0.65
CA LEU A 9 2.87 -9.89 0.50
C LEU A 9 3.72 -11.13 0.83
N ALA A 10 3.15 -12.31 0.63
CA ALA A 10 3.77 -13.60 0.89
C ALA A 10 3.00 -14.70 0.13
N PRO A 11 3.58 -15.91 -0.05
CA PRO A 11 2.90 -17.02 -0.71
C PRO A 11 1.55 -17.32 -0.05
N GLY A 12 0.45 -17.12 -0.79
CA GLY A 12 -0.91 -17.33 -0.32
C GLY A 12 -1.50 -16.18 0.53
N LYS A 13 -0.85 -15.02 0.57
CA LYS A 13 -1.36 -13.80 1.21
C LYS A 13 -1.39 -12.63 0.23
N ASP A 14 -2.60 -12.35 -0.25
CA ASP A 14 -2.87 -11.24 -1.13
C ASP A 14 -3.37 -10.03 -0.32
N GLY A 15 -2.78 -8.88 -0.60
CA GLY A 15 -3.22 -7.61 -0.08
C GLY A 15 -3.94 -6.78 -1.14
N LEU A 16 -4.90 -5.96 -0.72
CA LEU A 16 -5.58 -4.99 -1.57
C LEU A 16 -5.34 -3.58 -1.04
N VAL A 17 -4.75 -2.74 -1.88
CA VAL A 17 -4.66 -1.29 -1.65
C VAL A 17 -5.80 -0.61 -2.38
N HIS A 18 -6.70 0.03 -1.66
CA HIS A 18 -7.79 0.76 -2.29
C HIS A 18 -7.26 1.96 -3.10
N ILE A 19 -7.90 2.32 -4.22
CA ILE A 19 -7.41 3.42 -5.09
C ILE A 19 -7.32 4.77 -4.34
N SER A 20 -8.20 4.99 -3.36
CA SER A 20 -8.17 6.18 -2.50
C SER A 20 -7.07 6.16 -1.43
N LYS A 21 -6.40 5.02 -1.25
CA LYS A 21 -5.30 4.80 -0.32
C LYS A 21 -3.96 4.64 -1.04
N LEU A 22 -3.96 4.64 -2.37
CA LEU A 22 -2.76 4.60 -3.21
C LEU A 22 -2.00 5.92 -3.21
N ALA A 23 -2.68 7.06 -3.15
CA ALA A 23 -2.03 8.36 -3.00
C ALA A 23 -2.91 9.34 -2.23
N ASP A 24 -2.30 10.45 -1.79
CA ASP A 24 -3.00 11.56 -1.15
C ASP A 24 -3.86 12.38 -2.13
N HIS A 25 -3.67 12.20 -3.44
CA HIS A 25 -4.42 12.85 -4.50
C HIS A 25 -5.41 11.89 -5.17
N ARG A 26 -6.39 12.44 -5.91
CA ARG A 26 -7.37 11.64 -6.64
C ARG A 26 -6.69 11.01 -7.85
N ILE A 27 -6.59 9.69 -7.83
CA ILE A 27 -6.10 8.88 -8.95
C ILE A 27 -7.31 8.26 -9.65
N GLU A 28 -7.37 8.36 -10.97
CA GLU A 28 -8.42 7.73 -11.78
C GLU A 28 -8.04 6.31 -12.20
N LYS A 29 -6.74 6.05 -12.41
CA LYS A 29 -6.20 4.76 -12.85
C LYS A 29 -5.11 4.26 -11.91
N VAL A 30 -5.25 3.01 -11.49
CA VAL A 30 -4.27 2.32 -10.63
C VAL A 30 -2.87 2.31 -11.27
N GLU A 31 -2.82 2.22 -12.60
CA GLU A 31 -1.60 2.16 -13.41
C GLU A 31 -0.73 3.42 -13.30
N ASP A 32 -1.33 4.58 -13.00
CA ASP A 32 -0.60 5.82 -12.78
C ASP A 32 0.10 5.84 -11.42
N ALA A 33 -0.42 5.08 -10.45
CA ALA A 33 0.12 5.00 -9.10
C ALA A 33 1.09 3.83 -8.92
N CYS A 34 0.83 2.69 -9.56
CA CYS A 34 1.60 1.48 -9.40
C CYS A 34 1.67 0.69 -10.72
N LYS A 35 2.82 0.06 -10.96
CA LYS A 35 2.99 -0.89 -12.06
C LYS A 35 3.09 -2.31 -11.53
N ILE A 36 2.65 -3.26 -12.35
CA ILE A 36 2.80 -4.68 -12.04
C ILE A 36 4.30 -5.00 -11.94
N GLY A 37 4.71 -5.61 -10.83
CA GLY A 37 6.10 -5.94 -10.54
C GLY A 37 6.91 -4.82 -9.88
N ASP A 38 6.30 -3.67 -9.60
CA ASP A 38 6.94 -2.60 -8.84
C ASP A 38 6.88 -2.90 -7.33
N MET A 39 7.94 -2.52 -6.61
CA MET A 39 8.00 -2.68 -5.16
C MET A 39 7.54 -1.39 -4.49
N MET A 40 6.43 -1.46 -3.75
CA MET A 40 5.89 -0.31 -3.04
C MET A 40 5.79 -0.57 -1.54
N TRP A 41 6.00 0.49 -0.75
CA TRP A 41 5.81 0.44 0.69
C TRP A 41 4.32 0.56 1.02
N VAL A 42 3.80 -0.37 1.79
CA VAL A 42 2.39 -0.40 2.18
C VAL A 42 2.27 -0.72 3.66
N LYS A 43 1.28 -0.11 4.30
CA LYS A 43 0.97 -0.36 5.69
C LYS A 43 -0.22 -1.28 5.78
N VAL A 44 -0.08 -2.35 6.56
CA VAL A 44 -1.19 -3.25 6.88
C VAL A 44 -2.13 -2.52 7.84
N THR A 45 -3.38 -2.34 7.41
CA THR A 45 -4.41 -1.75 8.27
C THR A 45 -5.30 -2.82 8.88
N GLU A 46 -5.61 -3.87 8.13
CA GLU A 46 -6.51 -4.94 8.57
C GLU A 46 -6.17 -6.26 7.87
N ILE A 47 -6.43 -7.39 8.53
CA ILE A 47 -6.26 -8.73 7.98
C ILE A 47 -7.57 -9.48 8.18
N ASP A 48 -8.16 -9.99 7.10
CA ASP A 48 -9.35 -10.83 7.09
C ASP A 48 -8.97 -12.29 7.41
N GLU A 49 -9.90 -13.07 7.97
CA GLU A 49 -9.74 -14.51 8.25
C GLU A 49 -9.45 -15.32 6.98
N LYS A 50 -9.85 -14.80 5.80
CA LYS A 50 -9.54 -15.38 4.49
C LYS A 50 -8.10 -15.12 4.01
N GLY A 51 -7.26 -14.48 4.82
CA GLY A 51 -5.88 -14.15 4.47
C GLY A 51 -5.72 -12.91 3.59
N ARG A 52 -6.81 -12.17 3.32
CA ARG A 52 -6.76 -10.91 2.58
C ARG A 52 -6.32 -9.78 3.49
N VAL A 53 -5.37 -8.98 3.02
CA VAL A 53 -4.79 -7.89 3.81
C VAL A 53 -5.23 -6.55 3.23
N ASN A 54 -5.93 -5.72 4.00
CA ASN A 54 -6.15 -4.34 3.59
C ASN A 54 -4.88 -3.53 3.83
N LEU A 55 -4.46 -2.85 2.76
CA LEU A 55 -3.20 -2.13 2.70
C LEU A 55 -3.47 -0.65 2.40
N SER A 56 -2.61 0.21 2.95
CA SER A 56 -2.62 1.64 2.70
C SER A 56 -1.23 2.13 2.36
N HIS A 57 -1.04 2.66 1.15
CA HIS A 57 0.21 3.29 0.74
C HIS A 57 0.40 4.63 1.45
N LYS A 58 -0.67 5.42 1.52
CA LYS A 58 -0.68 6.74 2.18
C LYS A 58 -0.18 6.68 3.63
N ASP A 59 -0.65 5.69 4.40
CA ASP A 59 -0.23 5.56 5.78
C ASP A 59 1.23 5.07 5.90
N ALA A 60 1.69 4.25 4.95
CA ALA A 60 3.10 3.85 4.87
C ALA A 60 4.02 5.04 4.58
N VAL A 61 3.67 5.90 3.62
CA VAL A 61 4.44 7.09 3.27
C VAL A 61 4.53 8.03 4.46
N LYS A 62 3.42 8.30 5.16
CA LYS A 62 3.42 9.13 6.37
C LYS A 62 4.33 8.58 7.46
N GLU A 63 4.32 7.27 7.66
CA GLU A 63 5.15 6.62 8.65
C GLU A 63 6.63 6.65 8.26
N ILE A 64 6.94 6.46 6.97
CA ILE A 64 8.30 6.61 6.41
C ILE A 64 8.78 8.05 6.61
N GLU A 65 7.98 9.04 6.27
CA GLU A 65 8.34 10.46 6.45
C GLU A 65 8.53 10.81 7.92
N ALA A 66 7.66 10.32 8.81
CA ALA A 66 7.80 10.51 10.25
C ALA A 66 9.09 9.87 10.80
N LYS A 67 9.41 8.65 10.36
CA LYS A 67 10.67 7.96 10.74
C LYS A 67 11.91 8.65 10.18
N LYS A 68 11.82 9.15 8.95
CA LYS A 68 12.90 9.91 8.30
C LYS A 68 13.14 11.25 9.00
N ALA A 69 12.08 11.93 9.44
CA ALA A 69 12.16 13.14 10.25
C ALA A 69 12.71 12.87 11.66
N ALA A 70 12.45 11.67 12.20
CA ALA A 70 13.00 11.21 13.48
C ALA A 70 14.45 10.69 13.39
N GLY A 71 15.04 10.61 12.19
CA GLY A 71 16.43 10.20 11.98
C GLY A 71 16.70 8.70 12.14
N GLU A 72 15.66 7.85 12.13
CA GLU A 72 15.86 6.39 12.17
C GLU A 72 16.26 5.85 10.78
N PRO A 73 17.27 4.97 10.69
CA PRO A 73 17.61 4.32 9.43
C PRO A 73 16.47 3.39 9.02
N ILE A 74 15.90 3.66 7.83
CA ILE A 74 14.95 2.78 7.17
C ILE A 74 15.75 1.55 6.72
N LYS A 75 15.51 0.40 7.37
CA LYS A 75 16.07 -0.90 6.98
C LYS A 75 15.14 -1.62 6.01
#